data_AF-A0A3D3UTZ1-F1
#
_entry.id   AF-A0A3D3UTZ1-F1
#
_cell.length_a   1.000
_cell.length_b   1.000
_cell.length_c   1.000
_cell.angle_alpha   90.00
_cell.angle_beta   90.00
_cell.angle_gamma   90.00
#
_symmetry.space_group_name_H-M   'P 1'
#
loop_
_entity.id
_entity.type
_entity.pdbx_description
1 polymer ?
#
loop_
_entity_poly.entity_id
_entity_poly.type
_entity_poly.pdbx_seq_one_letter_code
_entity_poly.pdbx_strand_id
1 'polypeptide(L)'
;MAERIETVFKQHFRRTDLETDYQWERDGEPVVWAIAETAGISEEAAQDIQAILDDKHGSFEAAKSGEETEFCSESYYEESGIDDYMWQEQWGDFEQSLKTEARFFSRAAAELLSSIFGGIDKMSSTDDRPLVIDAGQQAKMKALYRARVFQFDEKLKEALCRPDRHLGSPPSLLAIAGRMNAHGISVFYGATDPVTAIAEVRPPVGSQVAVARFGIIRPLRLLDLTALRAVTEPGSYFDPEWTARLERAKFLRSLSQSIARPVMPDDEALEYLSTQAIADFLATENEPLLDGIVFPSVQTTGDSLNVVLFHKAARVEAMDIPEGTELDADKSQMSGDQDDFEYTVWEELPPEKPSRKGDEEDRWPDVAKFVESERHAYDMDLREVALRIDLQSVKVHIVQSSQFQCDVRDVRRYRRKKSDNDF
;
A
#
# COMPACT_ATOMS: atom_id res chain seq x y z
N MET A 1 -25.06 -23.54 27.16
CA MET A 1 -23.62 -23.19 27.26
C MET A 1 -22.76 -24.28 26.66
N ALA A 2 -22.94 -25.54 27.07
CA ALA A 2 -22.32 -26.73 26.46
C ALA A 2 -22.45 -26.77 24.91
N GLU A 3 -23.64 -26.57 24.33
CA GLU A 3 -23.81 -26.57 22.86
C GLU A 3 -23.04 -25.46 22.12
N ARG A 4 -22.83 -24.31 22.77
CA ARG A 4 -22.02 -23.22 22.18
C ARG A 4 -20.54 -23.57 22.22
N ILE A 5 -20.08 -24.18 23.31
CA ILE A 5 -18.71 -24.68 23.46
C ILE A 5 -18.44 -25.80 22.45
N GLU A 6 -19.40 -26.71 22.24
CA GLU A 6 -19.32 -27.74 21.20
C GLU A 6 -19.16 -27.14 19.80
N THR A 7 -19.94 -26.09 19.49
CA THR A 7 -19.87 -25.40 18.19
C THR A 7 -18.51 -24.74 18.00
N VAL A 8 -18.01 -24.06 19.03
CA VAL A 8 -16.69 -23.43 19.04
C VAL A 8 -15.57 -24.44 18.83
N PHE A 9 -15.60 -25.56 19.55
CA PHE A 9 -14.57 -26.60 19.46
C PHE A 9 -14.56 -27.24 18.06
N LYS A 10 -15.72 -27.47 17.46
CA LYS A 10 -15.81 -27.99 16.08
C LYS A 10 -15.29 -27.01 15.03
N GLN A 11 -15.36 -25.71 15.29
CA GLN A 11 -14.96 -24.67 14.33
C GLN A 11 -13.50 -24.22 14.50
N HIS A 12 -12.98 -24.25 15.72
CA HIS A 12 -11.72 -23.58 16.06
C HIS A 12 -10.67 -24.48 16.68
N PHE A 13 -11.00 -25.72 17.03
CA PHE A 13 -10.08 -26.63 17.68
C PHE A 13 -10.03 -27.97 16.95
N ARG A 14 -8.84 -28.56 16.87
CA ARG A 14 -8.64 -29.92 16.37
C ARG A 14 -8.19 -30.80 17.53
N ARG A 15 -8.71 -32.02 17.59
CA ARG A 15 -8.23 -33.02 18.55
C ARG A 15 -6.86 -33.52 18.08
N THR A 16 -5.86 -33.53 18.96
CA THR A 16 -4.55 -34.09 18.65
C THR A 16 -4.58 -35.61 18.81
N ASP A 17 -4.06 -36.35 17.82
CA ASP A 17 -4.11 -37.81 17.83
C ASP A 17 -3.08 -38.41 18.80
N LEU A 18 -3.41 -39.59 19.34
CA LEU A 18 -2.55 -40.37 20.23
C LEU A 18 -1.29 -40.95 19.52
N GLU A 19 -1.30 -41.03 18.19
CA GLU A 19 -0.27 -41.74 17.40
C GLU A 19 0.46 -40.84 16.40
N THR A 20 1.26 -39.89 16.88
CA THR A 20 2.34 -39.38 16.03
C THR A 20 3.66 -39.28 16.79
N ASP A 21 4.59 -40.18 16.40
CA ASP A 21 6.03 -40.18 16.66
C ASP A 21 6.53 -40.03 18.10
N TYR A 22 6.82 -41.15 18.79
CA TYR A 22 7.86 -41.31 19.85
C TYR A 22 8.17 -40.09 20.76
N GLN A 23 7.16 -39.31 21.12
CA GLN A 23 7.23 -38.17 22.02
C GLN A 23 6.43 -38.51 23.27
N TRP A 24 7.01 -38.25 24.43
CA TRP A 24 6.46 -38.64 25.74
C TRP A 24 5.43 -37.64 26.29
N GLU A 25 5.17 -36.56 25.55
CA GLU A 25 4.21 -35.50 25.85
C GLU A 25 3.33 -35.28 24.61
N ARG A 26 2.01 -35.30 24.78
CA ARG A 26 1.02 -35.08 23.71
C ARG A 26 0.84 -33.57 23.51
N ASP A 27 0.98 -33.11 22.28
CA ASP A 27 0.78 -31.68 21.95
C ASP A 27 -0.69 -31.28 22.15
N GLY A 28 -0.90 -30.03 22.59
CA GLY A 28 -2.22 -29.45 22.88
C GLY A 28 -2.51 -29.32 24.37
N GLU A 29 -3.71 -28.87 24.70
CA GLU A 29 -4.16 -28.67 26.07
C GLU A 29 -5.28 -29.64 26.44
N PRO A 30 -5.36 -30.10 27.71
CA PRO A 30 -6.46 -30.96 28.13
C PRO A 30 -7.80 -30.26 27.95
N VAL A 31 -8.82 -30.99 27.49
CA VAL A 31 -10.13 -30.44 27.10
C VAL A 31 -10.78 -29.56 28.17
N VAL A 32 -10.60 -29.88 29.45
CA VAL A 32 -11.15 -29.08 30.56
C VAL A 32 -10.50 -27.69 30.61
N TRP A 33 -9.18 -27.60 30.42
CA TRP A 33 -8.43 -26.35 30.39
C TRP A 33 -8.77 -25.55 29.13
N ALA A 34 -8.81 -26.22 27.97
CA ALA A 34 -9.22 -25.60 26.73
C ALA A 34 -10.65 -25.00 26.83
N ILE A 35 -11.59 -25.69 27.48
CA ILE A 35 -12.95 -25.17 27.73
C ILE A 35 -12.92 -24.00 28.71
N ALA A 36 -12.16 -24.12 29.81
CA ALA A 36 -12.06 -23.08 30.84
C ALA A 36 -11.48 -21.77 30.28
N GLU A 37 -10.39 -21.85 29.51
CA GLU A 37 -9.75 -20.69 28.88
C GLU A 37 -10.64 -20.09 27.78
N THR A 38 -11.15 -20.92 26.86
CA THR A 38 -12.03 -20.48 25.78
C THR A 38 -13.27 -19.77 26.33
N ALA A 39 -13.85 -20.31 27.41
CA ALA A 39 -15.05 -19.79 28.06
C ALA A 39 -14.83 -18.68 29.09
N GLY A 40 -13.60 -18.47 29.54
CA GLY A 40 -13.30 -17.58 30.66
C GLY A 40 -14.03 -17.97 31.95
N ILE A 41 -14.21 -19.27 32.20
CA ILE A 41 -14.96 -19.83 33.35
C ILE A 41 -14.03 -20.59 34.31
N SER A 42 -14.52 -20.88 35.52
CA SER A 42 -13.77 -21.69 36.48
C SER A 42 -13.64 -23.14 36.02
N GLU A 43 -12.57 -23.81 36.46
CA GLU A 43 -12.30 -25.23 36.16
C GLU A 43 -13.47 -26.14 36.54
N GLU A 44 -14.10 -25.92 37.70
CA GLU A 44 -15.28 -26.68 38.15
C GLU A 44 -16.45 -26.56 37.16
N ALA A 45 -16.70 -25.35 36.65
CA ALA A 45 -17.76 -25.13 35.66
C ALA A 45 -17.40 -25.71 34.28
N ALA A 46 -16.11 -25.74 33.93
CA ALA A 46 -15.62 -26.37 32.71
C ALA A 46 -15.73 -27.91 32.77
N GLN A 47 -15.45 -28.52 33.93
CA GLN A 47 -15.63 -29.96 34.18
C GLN A 47 -17.11 -30.35 34.05
N ASP A 48 -18.03 -29.57 34.61
CA ASP A 48 -19.46 -29.82 34.48
C ASP A 48 -19.92 -29.76 33.01
N ILE A 49 -19.39 -28.81 32.23
CA ILE A 49 -19.71 -28.69 30.82
C ILE A 49 -19.08 -29.82 30.00
N GLN A 50 -17.83 -30.20 30.29
CA GLN A 50 -17.16 -31.32 29.66
C GLN A 50 -17.93 -32.62 29.92
N ALA A 51 -18.39 -32.88 31.14
CA ALA A 51 -19.18 -34.07 31.47
C ALA A 51 -20.51 -34.13 30.70
N ILE A 52 -21.17 -33.00 30.49
CA ILE A 52 -22.39 -32.91 29.67
C ILE A 52 -22.09 -33.22 28.19
N LEU A 53 -20.95 -32.77 27.68
CA LEU A 53 -20.52 -33.03 26.31
C LEU A 53 -20.02 -34.47 26.14
N ASP A 54 -19.31 -35.02 27.10
CA ASP A 54 -18.84 -36.41 27.10
C ASP A 54 -20.01 -37.40 27.15
N ASP A 55 -21.06 -37.15 27.94
CA ASP A 55 -22.27 -37.98 27.94
C ASP A 55 -23.01 -37.92 26.59
N LYS A 56 -22.98 -36.76 25.92
CA LYS A 56 -23.63 -36.54 24.63
C LYS A 56 -22.87 -37.17 23.45
N HIS A 57 -21.53 -37.14 23.49
CA HIS A 57 -20.65 -37.63 22.43
C HIS A 57 -20.08 -39.03 22.72
N GLY A 58 -20.31 -39.54 23.93
CA GLY A 58 -19.96 -40.87 24.37
C GLY A 58 -20.76 -41.94 23.62
N SER A 59 -20.07 -42.95 23.12
CA SER A 59 -20.67 -44.15 22.55
C SER A 59 -20.41 -45.35 23.47
N PHE A 60 -21.45 -46.17 23.70
CA PHE A 60 -21.32 -47.42 24.47
C PHE A 60 -20.28 -48.37 23.88
N GLU A 61 -20.07 -48.32 22.56
CA GLU A 61 -19.06 -49.12 21.88
C GLU A 61 -17.64 -48.58 22.12
N ALA A 62 -17.46 -47.25 22.10
CA ALA A 62 -16.18 -46.57 22.36
C ALA A 62 -15.71 -46.75 23.82
N ALA A 63 -16.65 -46.66 24.78
CA ALA A 63 -16.37 -46.92 26.20
C ALA A 63 -15.91 -48.37 26.47
N LYS A 64 -16.28 -49.32 25.60
CA LYS A 64 -15.92 -50.73 25.71
C LYS A 64 -14.62 -51.07 24.99
N SER A 65 -14.27 -50.32 23.93
CA SER A 65 -13.00 -50.44 23.20
C SER A 65 -11.86 -49.65 23.85
N GLY A 66 -12.16 -48.73 24.77
CA GLY A 66 -11.17 -47.81 25.35
C GLY A 66 -10.76 -46.71 24.36
N GLU A 67 -11.60 -46.47 23.35
CA GLU A 67 -11.39 -45.43 22.35
C GLU A 67 -11.79 -44.06 22.93
N GLU A 68 -10.88 -43.10 22.80
CA GLU A 68 -11.11 -41.73 23.24
C GLU A 68 -12.16 -41.04 22.36
N THR A 69 -13.25 -40.58 22.97
CA THR A 69 -14.36 -39.87 22.31
C THR A 69 -14.14 -38.36 22.26
N GLU A 70 -14.90 -37.65 21.42
CA GLU A 70 -14.92 -36.18 21.42
C GLU A 70 -15.34 -35.69 22.81
N PHE A 71 -14.51 -34.86 23.44
CA PHE A 71 -14.67 -34.37 24.82
C PHE A 71 -14.46 -35.37 25.96
N CYS A 72 -13.82 -36.53 25.74
CA CYS A 72 -13.40 -37.41 26.83
C CYS A 72 -12.42 -36.68 27.78
N SER A 73 -12.39 -37.01 29.08
CA SER A 73 -11.52 -36.33 30.06
C SER A 73 -10.03 -36.38 29.70
N GLU A 74 -9.63 -37.40 28.95
CA GLU A 74 -8.26 -37.63 28.48
C GLU A 74 -7.96 -36.97 27.12
N SER A 75 -8.90 -36.20 26.56
CA SER A 75 -8.76 -35.59 25.24
C SER A 75 -7.98 -34.27 25.25
N TYR A 76 -7.14 -34.11 24.23
CA TYR A 76 -6.31 -32.92 24.02
C TYR A 76 -6.75 -32.22 22.75
N TYR A 77 -6.83 -30.90 22.83
CA TYR A 77 -7.21 -30.04 21.72
C TYR A 77 -6.11 -29.01 21.46
N GLU A 78 -5.87 -28.74 20.19
CA GLU A 78 -5.01 -27.66 19.71
C GLU A 78 -5.88 -26.68 18.91
N GLU A 79 -5.62 -25.38 19.04
CA GLU A 79 -6.28 -24.37 18.22
C GLU A 79 -5.96 -24.63 16.73
N SER A 80 -7.00 -24.82 15.92
CA SER A 80 -6.84 -24.96 14.48
C SER A 80 -6.42 -23.60 13.92
N GLY A 81 -5.21 -23.51 13.36
CA GLY A 81 -4.73 -22.28 12.75
C GLY A 81 -5.74 -21.74 11.72
N ILE A 82 -6.10 -20.47 11.85
CA ILE A 82 -7.03 -19.76 10.95
C ILE A 82 -6.54 -19.96 9.50
N ASP A 83 -7.37 -20.52 8.61
CA ASP A 83 -7.03 -20.72 7.19
C ASP A 83 -7.58 -19.56 6.34
N ASP A 84 -6.76 -19.00 5.43
CA ASP A 84 -7.13 -17.90 4.52
C ASP A 84 -7.40 -18.40 3.09
N TYR A 85 -7.43 -19.72 2.85
CA TYR A 85 -7.57 -20.33 1.53
C TYR A 85 -8.72 -19.77 0.69
N MET A 86 -9.93 -19.63 1.27
CA MET A 86 -11.09 -19.12 0.55
C MET A 86 -10.89 -17.68 0.04
N TRP A 87 -10.26 -16.82 0.84
CA TRP A 87 -9.93 -15.46 0.42
C TRP A 87 -8.85 -15.43 -0.65
N GLN A 88 -7.86 -16.34 -0.56
CA GLN A 88 -6.83 -16.47 -1.58
C GLN A 88 -7.39 -16.97 -2.92
N GLU A 89 -8.34 -17.92 -2.89
CA GLU A 89 -9.03 -18.41 -4.09
C GLU A 89 -9.87 -17.30 -4.74
N GLN A 90 -10.71 -16.61 -3.96
CA GLN A 90 -11.50 -15.48 -4.45
C GLN A 90 -10.62 -14.35 -5.00
N TRP A 91 -9.47 -14.09 -4.35
CA TRP A 91 -8.49 -13.13 -4.84
C TRP A 91 -7.87 -13.58 -6.16
N GLY A 92 -7.51 -14.85 -6.30
CA GLY A 92 -6.99 -15.43 -7.55
C GLY A 92 -7.99 -15.32 -8.71
N ASP A 93 -9.25 -15.64 -8.46
CA ASP A 93 -10.34 -15.49 -9.43
C ASP A 93 -10.53 -14.02 -9.85
N PHE A 94 -10.46 -13.10 -8.88
CA PHE A 94 -10.50 -11.66 -9.13
C PHE A 94 -9.32 -11.19 -9.99
N GLU A 95 -8.08 -11.60 -9.66
CA GLU A 95 -6.90 -11.26 -10.47
C GLU A 95 -7.02 -11.78 -11.90
N GLN A 96 -7.49 -13.02 -12.06
CA GLN A 96 -7.68 -13.62 -13.36
C GLN A 96 -8.74 -12.86 -14.18
N SER A 97 -9.87 -12.49 -13.56
CA SER A 97 -10.93 -11.72 -14.22
C SER A 97 -10.44 -10.34 -14.69
N LEU A 98 -9.64 -9.64 -13.89
CA LEU A 98 -9.01 -8.38 -14.30
C LEU A 98 -8.02 -8.56 -15.46
N LYS A 99 -7.27 -9.67 -15.46
CA LYS A 99 -6.28 -10.02 -16.49
C LYS A 99 -6.95 -10.39 -17.83
N THR A 100 -8.06 -11.15 -17.81
CA THR A 100 -8.60 -11.80 -19.02
C THR A 100 -10.01 -11.41 -19.45
N GLU A 101 -10.84 -10.77 -18.61
CA GLU A 101 -12.28 -10.63 -18.88
C GLU A 101 -12.80 -9.18 -18.87
N ALA A 102 -12.87 -8.51 -17.71
CA ALA A 102 -13.52 -7.21 -17.57
C ALA A 102 -12.81 -6.28 -16.57
N ARG A 103 -12.31 -5.13 -17.04
CA ARG A 103 -11.47 -4.21 -16.27
C ARG A 103 -12.22 -3.11 -15.50
N PHE A 104 -13.39 -2.66 -15.98
CA PHE A 104 -14.01 -1.40 -15.52
C PHE A 104 -15.39 -1.54 -14.87
N PHE A 105 -16.04 -2.72 -14.89
CA PHE A 105 -17.42 -2.90 -14.38
C PHE A 105 -17.72 -4.28 -13.79
N SER A 106 -16.76 -4.94 -13.15
CA SER A 106 -17.09 -6.17 -12.41
C SER A 106 -17.72 -5.78 -11.08
N ARG A 107 -19.05 -5.88 -10.97
CA ARG A 107 -19.76 -5.69 -9.70
C ARG A 107 -19.26 -6.68 -8.64
N ALA A 108 -18.94 -7.90 -9.07
CA ALA A 108 -18.35 -8.93 -8.21
C ALA A 108 -16.99 -8.48 -7.63
N ALA A 109 -16.15 -7.84 -8.44
CA ALA A 109 -14.89 -7.24 -7.98
C ALA A 109 -15.11 -6.16 -6.92
N ALA A 110 -16.04 -5.24 -7.17
CA ALA A 110 -16.34 -4.17 -6.23
C ALA A 110 -16.93 -4.72 -4.91
N GLU A 111 -17.80 -5.72 -4.97
CA GLU A 111 -18.37 -6.40 -3.80
C GLU A 111 -17.27 -7.11 -2.99
N LEU A 112 -16.36 -7.83 -3.66
CA LEU A 112 -15.22 -8.48 -3.02
C LEU A 112 -14.31 -7.44 -2.32
N LEU A 113 -13.90 -6.39 -3.04
CA LEU A 113 -13.09 -5.32 -2.47
C LEU A 113 -13.80 -4.62 -1.30
N SER A 114 -15.13 -4.45 -1.39
CA SER A 114 -15.93 -3.92 -0.28
C SER A 114 -15.96 -4.86 0.93
N SER A 115 -16.00 -6.18 0.74
CA SER A 115 -15.91 -7.12 1.87
C SER A 115 -14.52 -7.13 2.51
N ILE A 116 -13.46 -6.88 1.73
CA ILE A 116 -12.07 -6.87 2.20
C ILE A 116 -11.73 -5.56 2.92
N PHE A 117 -12.10 -4.42 2.33
CA PHE A 117 -11.70 -3.08 2.80
C PHE A 117 -12.81 -2.32 3.54
N GLY A 118 -14.06 -2.81 3.52
CA GLY A 118 -15.18 -2.15 4.19
C GLY A 118 -14.96 -2.01 5.70
N GLY A 119 -14.98 -0.78 6.21
CA GLY A 119 -14.72 -0.50 7.63
C GLY A 119 -13.26 -0.67 8.06
N ILE A 120 -12.30 -0.64 7.13
CA ILE A 120 -10.86 -0.73 7.44
C ILE A 120 -10.38 0.39 8.36
N ASP A 121 -11.07 1.53 8.41
CA ASP A 121 -10.77 2.64 9.30
C ASP A 121 -11.16 2.39 10.78
N LYS A 122 -11.96 1.35 11.05
CA LYS A 122 -12.35 0.94 12.40
C LYS A 122 -11.45 -0.17 12.97
N MET A 123 -10.59 -0.73 12.14
CA MET A 123 -9.65 -1.77 12.53
C MET A 123 -8.37 -1.16 13.09
N SER A 124 -7.68 -1.92 13.95
CA SER A 124 -6.38 -1.53 14.51
C SER A 124 -5.36 -2.66 14.43
N SER A 125 -4.09 -2.28 14.54
CA SER A 125 -2.97 -3.20 14.64
C SER A 125 -2.84 -3.75 16.07
N THR A 126 -2.04 -4.81 16.26
CA THR A 126 -1.65 -5.36 17.56
C THR A 126 -1.16 -4.29 18.54
N ASP A 127 -0.48 -3.25 18.03
CA ASP A 127 0.04 -2.12 18.82
C ASP A 127 -0.99 -0.99 19.01
N ASP A 128 -2.28 -1.27 18.78
CA ASP A 128 -3.40 -0.32 18.81
C ASP A 128 -3.24 0.88 17.85
N ARG A 129 -2.48 0.69 16.76
CA ARG A 129 -2.34 1.70 15.70
C ARG A 129 -3.51 1.61 14.73
N PRO A 130 -4.17 2.72 14.38
CA PRO A 130 -5.22 2.71 13.36
C PRO A 130 -4.62 2.36 11.99
N LEU A 131 -5.39 1.63 11.18
CA LEU A 131 -4.94 1.28 9.82
C LEU A 131 -5.07 2.46 8.84
N VAL A 132 -5.93 3.42 9.15
CA VAL A 132 -6.07 4.67 8.38
C VAL A 132 -5.50 5.81 9.21
N ILE A 133 -4.47 6.47 8.66
CA ILE A 133 -3.79 7.59 9.32
C ILE A 133 -4.11 8.90 8.60
N ASP A 134 -4.17 9.98 9.38
CA ASP A 134 -4.29 11.32 8.82
C ASP A 134 -2.91 11.88 8.44
N ALA A 135 -2.86 12.60 7.33
CA ALA A 135 -1.72 13.39 6.88
C ALA A 135 -2.14 14.84 6.61
N GLY A 136 -1.27 15.79 6.89
CA GLY A 136 -1.57 17.22 6.81
C GLY A 136 -0.90 18.03 7.91
N GLN A 137 -1.19 19.34 7.97
CA GLN A 137 -0.51 20.27 8.88
C GLN A 137 -0.67 19.91 10.38
N GLN A 138 -1.82 19.34 10.75
CA GLN A 138 -2.14 18.93 12.13
C GLN A 138 -1.70 17.49 12.45
N ALA A 139 -1.27 16.73 11.45
CA ALA A 139 -0.91 15.33 11.60
C ALA A 139 0.60 15.12 11.82
N LYS A 140 1.02 13.88 12.10
CA LYS A 140 2.44 13.50 12.21
C LYS A 140 3.13 13.64 10.85
N MET A 141 2.47 13.21 9.78
CA MET A 141 2.97 13.32 8.41
C MET A 141 2.55 14.67 7.80
N LYS A 142 3.48 15.61 7.73
CA LYS A 142 3.22 16.98 7.26
C LYS A 142 3.73 17.26 5.85
N ALA A 143 4.64 16.43 5.35
CA ALA A 143 5.26 16.60 4.05
C ALA A 143 5.75 15.27 3.49
N LEU A 144 5.91 15.26 2.17
CA LEU A 144 6.47 14.17 1.38
C LEU A 144 7.66 14.68 0.59
N TYR A 145 8.60 13.80 0.27
CA TYR A 145 9.71 14.08 -0.62
C TYR A 145 9.52 13.34 -1.92
N ARG A 146 9.85 13.98 -3.04
CA ARG A 146 9.82 13.35 -4.35
C ARG A 146 11.11 13.64 -5.09
N ALA A 147 11.63 12.60 -5.74
CA ALA A 147 12.84 12.66 -6.55
C ALA A 147 12.50 12.49 -8.03
N ARG A 148 13.29 13.12 -8.90
CA ARG A 148 13.25 12.94 -10.35
C ARG A 148 14.66 12.85 -10.90
N VAL A 149 14.88 11.89 -11.80
CA VAL A 149 16.18 11.65 -12.43
C VAL A 149 16.27 12.42 -13.74
N PHE A 150 17.38 13.12 -13.92
CA PHE A 150 17.72 13.88 -15.12
C PHE A 150 19.04 13.37 -15.67
N GLN A 151 19.05 13.11 -16.98
CA GLN A 151 20.24 12.71 -17.73
C GLN A 151 20.88 13.90 -18.48
N PHE A 152 20.13 14.99 -18.63
CA PHE A 152 20.54 16.17 -19.40
C PHE A 152 20.29 17.43 -18.59
N ASP A 153 21.27 18.34 -18.59
CA ASP A 153 21.23 19.60 -17.85
C ASP A 153 20.03 20.48 -18.28
N GLU A 154 19.63 20.48 -19.56
CA GLU A 154 18.50 21.27 -20.06
C GLU A 154 17.18 20.92 -19.35
N LYS A 155 16.85 19.63 -19.27
CA LYS A 155 15.62 19.17 -18.57
C LYS A 155 15.68 19.42 -17.07
N LEU A 156 16.87 19.37 -16.49
CA LEU A 156 17.06 19.72 -15.09
C LEU A 156 16.79 21.22 -14.89
N LYS A 157 17.33 22.09 -15.74
CA LYS A 157 17.10 23.54 -15.70
C LYS A 157 15.61 23.88 -15.83
N GLU A 158 14.89 23.28 -16.77
CA GLU A 158 13.42 23.42 -16.87
C GLU A 158 12.73 23.02 -15.56
N ALA A 159 13.15 21.91 -14.96
CA ALA A 159 12.60 21.43 -13.71
C ALA A 159 12.92 22.33 -12.51
N LEU A 160 14.06 23.03 -12.52
CA LEU A 160 14.42 24.01 -11.50
C LEU A 160 13.63 25.32 -11.66
N CYS A 161 13.30 25.71 -12.89
CA CYS A 161 12.43 26.87 -13.15
C CYS A 161 10.98 26.61 -12.73
N ARG A 162 10.44 25.42 -13.04
CA ARG A 162 9.04 25.03 -12.74
C ARG A 162 8.95 23.75 -11.93
N PRO A 163 9.49 23.72 -10.70
CA PRO A 163 9.55 22.52 -9.89
C PRO A 163 8.15 22.04 -9.46
N ASP A 164 7.17 22.94 -9.36
CA ASP A 164 5.74 22.62 -9.17
C ASP A 164 5.20 21.68 -10.26
N ARG A 165 5.61 21.88 -11.52
CA ARG A 165 5.17 21.08 -12.68
C ARG A 165 6.04 19.84 -12.93
N HIS A 166 7.36 20.01 -12.86
CA HIS A 166 8.29 18.95 -13.29
C HIS A 166 8.66 17.98 -12.16
N LEU A 167 8.69 18.45 -10.91
CA LEU A 167 8.87 17.59 -9.74
C LEU A 167 7.54 17.12 -9.14
N GLY A 168 6.44 17.79 -9.48
CA GLY A 168 5.09 17.41 -9.09
C GLY A 168 4.53 16.19 -9.82
N SER A 169 3.22 15.98 -9.65
CA SER A 169 2.49 14.92 -10.36
C SER A 169 2.44 15.20 -11.85
N PRO A 170 2.69 14.18 -12.70
CA PRO A 170 2.61 14.37 -14.14
C PRO A 170 1.18 14.73 -14.54
N PRO A 171 0.97 15.59 -15.56
CA PRO A 171 -0.33 15.74 -16.19
C PRO A 171 -0.89 14.39 -16.65
N SER A 172 -2.21 14.22 -16.64
CA SER A 172 -2.86 12.94 -16.97
C SER A 172 -2.39 12.38 -18.33
N LEU A 173 -2.21 13.21 -19.34
CA LEU A 173 -1.73 12.80 -20.68
C LEU A 173 -0.30 12.23 -20.68
N LEU A 174 0.51 12.54 -19.67
CA LEU A 174 1.88 12.08 -19.52
C LEU A 174 2.02 11.06 -18.38
N ALA A 175 0.92 10.69 -17.72
CA ALA A 175 0.92 9.75 -16.61
C ALA A 175 1.11 8.32 -17.14
N ILE A 176 2.29 7.76 -16.90
CA ILE A 176 2.60 6.35 -17.20
C ILE A 176 1.96 5.46 -16.13
N ALA A 177 1.61 4.23 -16.52
CA ALA A 177 1.12 3.23 -15.58
C ALA A 177 2.20 2.92 -14.52
N GLY A 178 1.78 2.80 -13.27
CA GLY A 178 2.61 2.36 -12.15
C GLY A 178 1.87 1.33 -11.31
N ARG A 179 2.44 0.94 -10.17
CA ARG A 179 1.83 -0.03 -9.25
C ARG A 179 0.41 0.35 -8.85
N MET A 180 0.17 1.63 -8.63
CA MET A 180 -1.05 2.13 -8.00
C MET A 180 -1.87 3.02 -8.93
N ASN A 181 -1.55 3.05 -10.24
CA ASN A 181 -2.27 3.84 -11.22
C ASN A 181 -2.18 3.25 -12.62
N ALA A 182 -3.29 3.24 -13.34
CA ALA A 182 -3.31 2.96 -14.77
C ALA A 182 -2.69 4.11 -15.58
N HIS A 183 -2.33 3.83 -16.83
CA HIS A 183 -1.91 4.87 -17.78
C HIS A 183 -3.02 5.91 -17.94
N GLY A 184 -2.65 7.20 -17.94
CA GLY A 184 -3.61 8.30 -17.99
C GLY A 184 -4.10 8.78 -16.61
N ILE A 185 -3.87 8.02 -15.53
CA ILE A 185 -4.28 8.39 -14.18
C ILE A 185 -3.09 9.00 -13.43
N SER A 186 -3.13 10.33 -13.26
CA SER A 186 -2.09 11.09 -12.56
C SER A 186 -2.13 10.84 -11.05
N VAL A 187 -1.06 10.28 -10.49
CA VAL A 187 -0.86 10.06 -9.05
C VAL A 187 0.46 10.67 -8.57
N PHE A 188 0.56 10.91 -7.26
CA PHE A 188 1.79 11.40 -6.65
C PHE A 188 2.51 10.27 -5.93
N TYR A 189 3.69 9.88 -6.38
CA TYR A 189 4.59 8.99 -5.63
C TYR A 189 5.64 9.82 -4.91
N GLY A 190 5.80 9.59 -3.61
CA GLY A 190 6.82 10.21 -2.78
C GLY A 190 7.25 9.30 -1.63
N ALA A 191 8.06 9.85 -0.74
CA ALA A 191 8.57 9.17 0.45
C ALA A 191 8.58 10.11 1.66
N THR A 192 8.79 9.55 2.85
CA THR A 192 8.88 10.32 4.10
C THR A 192 10.20 11.08 4.27
N ASP A 193 11.24 10.71 3.52
CA ASP A 193 12.57 11.29 3.60
C ASP A 193 13.25 11.32 2.22
N PRO A 194 14.22 12.23 2.00
CA PRO A 194 14.87 12.40 0.71
C PRO A 194 15.72 11.20 0.28
N VAL A 195 16.32 10.45 1.21
CA VAL A 195 17.18 9.30 0.88
C VAL A 195 16.33 8.20 0.27
N THR A 196 15.17 7.92 0.85
CA THR A 196 14.20 6.96 0.33
C THR A 196 13.65 7.39 -1.02
N ALA A 197 13.34 8.68 -1.21
CA ALA A 197 12.89 9.19 -2.50
C ALA A 197 13.93 8.96 -3.61
N ILE A 198 15.23 9.17 -3.32
CA ILE A 198 16.33 8.90 -4.27
C ILE A 198 16.47 7.40 -4.53
N ALA A 199 16.39 6.57 -3.49
CA ALA A 199 16.49 5.12 -3.63
C ALA A 199 15.38 4.57 -4.56
N GLU A 200 14.14 5.03 -4.39
CA GLU A 200 13.01 4.57 -5.19
C GLU A 200 13.16 4.81 -6.70
N VAL A 201 13.76 5.92 -7.11
CA VAL A 201 13.93 6.25 -8.53
C VAL A 201 15.09 5.53 -9.21
N ARG A 202 15.89 4.77 -8.44
CA ARG A 202 17.00 3.92 -8.93
C ARG A 202 17.88 4.61 -9.99
N PRO A 203 18.45 5.78 -9.66
CA PRO A 203 19.14 6.57 -10.64
C PRO A 203 20.46 5.89 -11.06
N PRO A 204 20.84 5.93 -12.35
CA PRO A 204 22.15 5.43 -12.78
C PRO A 204 23.27 6.30 -12.23
N VAL A 205 24.45 5.70 -12.01
CA VAL A 205 25.66 6.45 -11.62
C VAL A 205 26.00 7.50 -12.68
N GLY A 206 26.33 8.70 -12.23
CA GLY A 206 26.60 9.88 -13.07
C GLY A 206 25.37 10.72 -13.42
N SER A 207 24.16 10.29 -13.09
CA SER A 207 22.95 11.10 -13.29
C SER A 207 22.74 12.16 -12.21
N GLN A 208 21.87 13.13 -12.50
CA GLN A 208 21.42 14.16 -11.58
C GLN A 208 20.04 13.81 -11.05
N VAL A 209 19.81 13.99 -9.75
CA VAL A 209 18.51 13.75 -9.12
C VAL A 209 18.05 15.01 -8.42
N ALA A 210 16.98 15.62 -8.92
CA ALA A 210 16.35 16.73 -8.21
C ALA A 210 15.36 16.18 -7.18
N VAL A 211 15.50 16.63 -5.94
CA VAL A 211 14.63 16.26 -4.82
C VAL A 211 13.97 17.51 -4.28
N ALA A 212 12.66 17.45 -4.05
CA ALA A 212 11.90 18.53 -3.44
C ALA A 212 10.97 18.02 -2.34
N ARG A 213 10.74 18.87 -1.34
CA ARG A 213 9.78 18.65 -0.27
C ARG A 213 8.44 19.26 -0.67
N PHE A 214 7.36 18.51 -0.47
CA PHE A 214 5.99 18.89 -0.72
C PHE A 214 5.23 18.90 0.61
N GLY A 215 4.83 20.08 1.07
CA GLY A 215 3.95 20.22 2.23
C GLY A 215 2.53 19.76 1.90
N ILE A 216 1.94 18.98 2.79
CA ILE A 216 0.55 18.54 2.67
C ILE A 216 -0.35 19.64 3.24
N ILE A 217 -1.05 20.36 2.36
CA ILE A 217 -1.84 21.54 2.73
C ILE A 217 -3.32 21.24 2.92
N ARG A 218 -3.80 20.10 2.41
CA ARG A 218 -5.16 19.57 2.63
C ARG A 218 -5.08 18.36 3.56
N PRO A 219 -6.00 18.17 4.52
CA PRO A 219 -6.07 16.92 5.29
C PRO A 219 -6.29 15.72 4.34
N LEU A 220 -5.50 14.67 4.49
CA LEU A 220 -5.56 13.45 3.68
C LEU A 220 -5.70 12.23 4.59
N ARG A 221 -6.47 11.23 4.14
CA ARG A 221 -6.59 9.92 4.81
C ARG A 221 -5.81 8.87 4.04
N LEU A 222 -4.83 8.24 4.68
CA LEU A 222 -3.94 7.28 4.04
C LEU A 222 -4.08 5.90 4.69
N LEU A 223 -4.14 4.85 3.86
CA LEU A 223 -4.04 3.48 4.35
C LEU A 223 -2.58 3.16 4.73
N ASP A 224 -2.31 2.81 5.98
CA ASP A 224 -1.00 2.40 6.45
C ASP A 224 -0.82 0.88 6.34
N LEU A 225 -0.11 0.44 5.28
CA LEU A 225 0.20 -0.97 5.08
C LEU A 225 1.12 -1.54 6.17
N THR A 226 1.90 -0.71 6.88
CA THR A 226 2.73 -1.17 8.00
C THR A 226 1.88 -1.61 9.18
N ALA A 227 0.80 -0.88 9.47
CA ALA A 227 -0.18 -1.25 10.47
C ALA A 227 -1.03 -2.44 9.99
N LEU A 228 -1.37 -2.47 8.69
CA LEU A 228 -2.15 -3.55 8.09
C LEU A 228 -1.45 -4.92 8.19
N ARG A 229 -0.11 -4.97 8.12
CA ARG A 229 0.66 -6.22 8.33
C ARG A 229 0.49 -6.82 9.71
N ALA A 230 0.14 -6.01 10.68
CA ALA A 230 -0.05 -6.39 12.06
C ALA A 230 -1.50 -6.11 12.50
N VAL A 231 -2.48 -6.12 11.59
CA VAL A 231 -3.91 -5.97 11.94
C VAL A 231 -4.34 -7.10 12.88
N THR A 232 -5.11 -6.79 13.93
CA THR A 232 -5.65 -7.80 14.85
C THR A 232 -7.13 -7.56 15.08
N GLU A 233 -7.88 -8.64 15.27
CA GLU A 233 -9.31 -8.59 15.58
C GLU A 233 -9.54 -9.21 16.97
N PRO A 234 -9.63 -8.40 18.03
CA PRO A 234 -9.97 -8.91 19.35
C PRO A 234 -11.41 -9.43 19.35
N GLY A 235 -11.64 -10.52 20.06
CA GLY A 235 -12.98 -11.08 20.17
C GLY A 235 -12.99 -12.31 21.07
N SER A 236 -14.11 -13.02 21.00
CA SER A 236 -14.36 -14.20 21.81
C SER A 236 -14.78 -15.33 20.88
N TYR A 237 -14.32 -16.53 21.19
CA TYR A 237 -14.76 -17.73 20.49
C TYR A 237 -16.28 -17.91 20.45
N PHE A 238 -17.05 -17.36 21.41
CA PHE A 238 -18.53 -17.46 21.38
C PHE A 238 -19.21 -16.46 20.47
N ASP A 239 -18.47 -15.54 19.85
CA ASP A 239 -19.02 -14.68 18.81
C ASP A 239 -18.95 -15.43 17.47
N PRO A 240 -20.11 -15.83 16.89
CA PRO A 240 -20.15 -16.59 15.66
C PRO A 240 -19.59 -15.84 14.43
N GLU A 241 -19.43 -14.51 14.50
CA GLU A 241 -18.83 -13.70 13.43
C GLU A 241 -17.33 -13.48 13.61
N TRP A 242 -16.75 -13.85 14.76
CA TRP A 242 -15.34 -13.57 15.07
C TRP A 242 -14.38 -14.34 14.16
N THR A 243 -14.70 -15.59 13.81
CA THR A 243 -13.94 -16.41 12.85
C THR A 243 -13.75 -15.69 11.52
N ALA A 244 -14.85 -15.21 10.94
CA ALA A 244 -14.81 -14.52 9.64
C ALA A 244 -14.00 -13.21 9.71
N ARG A 245 -14.07 -12.48 10.84
CA ARG A 245 -13.26 -11.29 11.08
C ARG A 245 -11.77 -11.62 11.20
N LEU A 246 -11.43 -12.71 11.89
CA LEU A 246 -10.07 -13.21 12.00
C LEU A 246 -9.49 -13.67 10.66
N GLU A 247 -10.25 -14.42 9.86
CA GLU A 247 -9.87 -14.83 8.50
C GLU A 247 -9.58 -13.62 7.61
N ARG A 248 -10.48 -12.63 7.64
CA ARG A 248 -10.31 -11.36 6.92
C ARG A 248 -9.04 -10.63 7.39
N ALA A 249 -8.80 -10.54 8.69
CA ALA A 249 -7.59 -9.93 9.23
C ALA A 249 -6.33 -10.66 8.76
N LYS A 250 -6.33 -12.00 8.78
CA LYS A 250 -5.22 -12.81 8.25
C LYS A 250 -4.99 -12.54 6.76
N PHE A 251 -6.05 -12.51 5.95
CA PHE A 251 -5.96 -12.18 4.53
C PHE A 251 -5.40 -10.78 4.29
N LEU A 252 -5.83 -9.76 5.03
CA LEU A 252 -5.29 -8.40 4.94
C LEU A 252 -3.78 -8.33 5.23
N ARG A 253 -3.28 -9.14 6.16
CA ARG A 253 -1.83 -9.26 6.41
C ARG A 253 -1.10 -9.82 5.19
N SER A 254 -1.61 -10.90 4.62
CA SER A 254 -1.07 -11.53 3.40
C SER A 254 -1.09 -10.56 2.21
N LEU A 255 -2.21 -9.84 2.03
CA LEU A 255 -2.37 -8.85 0.98
C LEU A 255 -1.37 -7.70 1.12
N SER A 256 -1.17 -7.19 2.33
CA SER A 256 -0.17 -6.14 2.59
C SER A 256 1.27 -6.56 2.23
N GLN A 257 1.60 -7.85 2.42
CA GLN A 257 2.89 -8.37 2.00
C GLN A 257 3.00 -8.47 0.48
N SER A 258 1.92 -8.91 -0.20
CA SER A 258 1.85 -9.00 -1.65
C SER A 258 2.03 -7.63 -2.32
N ILE A 259 1.28 -6.62 -1.88
CA ILE A 259 1.32 -5.25 -2.43
C ILE A 259 2.71 -4.63 -2.35
N ALA A 260 3.45 -4.91 -1.28
CA ALA A 260 4.78 -4.36 -1.04
C ALA A 260 5.90 -5.13 -1.76
N ARG A 261 5.61 -6.28 -2.36
CA ARG A 261 6.63 -7.13 -2.99
C ARG A 261 7.19 -6.44 -4.24
N PRO A 262 8.53 -6.46 -4.47
CA PRO A 262 9.08 -6.01 -5.73
C PRO A 262 8.58 -6.87 -6.90
N VAL A 263 8.07 -6.21 -7.94
CA VAL A 263 7.67 -6.85 -9.21
C VAL A 263 8.84 -6.73 -10.20
N MET A 264 9.07 -7.78 -10.99
CA MET A 264 10.09 -7.77 -12.05
C MET A 264 9.60 -6.93 -13.23
N PRO A 265 10.48 -6.16 -13.91
CA PRO A 265 10.09 -5.27 -15.01
C PRO A 265 9.25 -5.93 -16.11
N ASP A 266 9.52 -7.20 -16.43
CA ASP A 266 8.83 -7.93 -17.50
C ASP A 266 7.40 -8.35 -17.12
N ASP A 267 7.09 -8.42 -15.83
CA ASP A 267 5.79 -8.86 -15.31
C ASP A 267 4.89 -7.68 -14.88
N GLU A 268 5.41 -6.44 -14.88
CA GLU A 268 4.74 -5.24 -14.34
C GLU A 268 3.33 -5.03 -14.89
N ALA A 269 3.13 -5.21 -16.19
CA ALA A 269 1.85 -4.91 -16.84
C ALA A 269 0.69 -5.77 -16.32
N LEU A 270 0.96 -7.02 -15.92
CA LEU A 270 -0.06 -7.95 -15.40
C LEU A 270 -0.14 -7.90 -13.88
N GLU A 271 1.00 -7.79 -13.21
CA GLU A 271 1.08 -7.77 -11.74
C GLU A 271 0.59 -6.44 -11.15
N TYR A 272 0.61 -5.34 -11.91
CA TYR A 272 0.06 -4.06 -11.43
C TYR A 272 -1.46 -3.97 -11.49
N LEU A 273 -2.15 -4.89 -12.18
CA LEU A 273 -3.60 -4.79 -12.36
C LEU A 273 -4.35 -4.87 -11.03
N SER A 274 -3.94 -5.77 -10.14
CA SER A 274 -4.60 -5.96 -8.86
C SER A 274 -4.38 -4.79 -7.91
N THR A 275 -3.16 -4.26 -7.84
CA THR A 275 -2.83 -3.07 -7.05
C THR A 275 -3.45 -1.79 -7.60
N GLN A 276 -3.58 -1.66 -8.93
CA GLN A 276 -4.31 -0.56 -9.57
C GLN A 276 -5.81 -0.62 -9.25
N ALA A 277 -6.42 -1.81 -9.31
CA ALA A 277 -7.84 -1.97 -8.97
C ALA A 277 -8.12 -1.66 -7.49
N ILE A 278 -7.22 -2.07 -6.57
CA ILE A 278 -7.29 -1.68 -5.17
C ILE A 278 -7.19 -0.15 -5.02
N ALA A 279 -6.22 0.47 -5.68
CA ALA A 279 -6.02 1.92 -5.60
C ALA A 279 -7.26 2.70 -6.09
N ASP A 280 -7.84 2.29 -7.22
CA ASP A 280 -9.05 2.90 -7.76
C ASP A 280 -10.24 2.70 -6.81
N PHE A 281 -10.47 1.48 -6.31
CA PHE A 281 -11.54 1.19 -5.36
C PHE A 281 -11.44 2.02 -4.08
N LEU A 282 -10.24 2.08 -3.47
CA LEU A 282 -9.99 2.88 -2.26
C LEU A 282 -10.19 4.38 -2.52
N ALA A 283 -9.92 4.84 -3.74
CA ALA A 283 -10.06 6.24 -4.12
C ALA A 283 -11.51 6.67 -4.39
N THR A 284 -12.34 5.78 -4.97
CA THR A 284 -13.65 6.15 -5.54
C THR A 284 -14.87 5.48 -4.89
N GLU A 285 -14.75 4.26 -4.35
CA GLU A 285 -15.91 3.47 -3.88
C GLU A 285 -15.84 3.11 -2.39
N ASN A 286 -14.65 3.02 -1.79
CA ASN A 286 -14.51 2.62 -0.39
C ASN A 286 -15.17 3.63 0.56
N GLU A 287 -15.74 3.14 1.66
CA GLU A 287 -16.26 3.98 2.73
C GLU A 287 -15.48 3.72 4.03
N PRO A 288 -14.72 4.70 4.53
CA PRO A 288 -14.50 6.03 3.98
C PRO A 288 -13.55 6.05 2.77
N LEU A 289 -13.71 7.05 1.90
CA LEU A 289 -12.82 7.23 0.77
C LEU A 289 -11.40 7.59 1.25
N LEU A 290 -10.38 6.96 0.66
CA LEU A 290 -8.99 7.19 1.01
C LEU A 290 -8.30 8.06 -0.05
N ASP A 291 -7.30 8.82 0.36
CA ASP A 291 -6.52 9.72 -0.49
C ASP A 291 -5.20 9.10 -0.96
N GLY A 292 -4.80 7.98 -0.37
CA GLY A 292 -3.54 7.32 -0.71
C GLY A 292 -3.21 6.13 0.17
N ILE A 293 -2.02 5.59 -0.05
CA ILE A 293 -1.46 4.44 0.66
C ILE A 293 -0.03 4.76 1.09
N VAL A 294 0.31 4.35 2.31
CA VAL A 294 1.65 4.41 2.89
C VAL A 294 2.16 2.99 3.05
N PHE A 295 3.38 2.72 2.60
CA PHE A 295 3.94 1.36 2.59
C PHE A 295 5.45 1.39 2.84
N PRO A 296 6.01 0.32 3.44
CA PRO A 296 7.43 0.28 3.75
C PRO A 296 8.27 0.31 2.47
N SER A 297 9.36 1.08 2.48
CA SER A 297 10.34 1.06 1.40
C SER A 297 11.14 -0.23 1.48
N VAL A 298 11.18 -0.96 0.36
CA VAL A 298 11.99 -2.18 0.20
C VAL A 298 13.45 -1.88 -0.16
N GLN A 299 13.74 -0.63 -0.56
CA GLN A 299 15.05 -0.22 -1.07
C GLN A 299 15.95 0.40 0.01
N THR A 300 15.38 0.74 1.16
CA THR A 300 16.08 1.38 2.27
C THR A 300 15.90 0.56 3.54
N THR A 301 16.92 0.50 4.37
CA THR A 301 16.84 -0.09 5.71
C THR A 301 16.21 0.89 6.70
N GLY A 302 15.38 0.39 7.62
CA GLY A 302 14.74 1.19 8.69
C GLY A 302 13.26 1.51 8.44
N ASP A 303 12.74 2.48 9.18
CA ASP A 303 11.30 2.86 9.20
C ASP A 303 10.91 3.84 8.06
N SER A 304 11.65 3.80 6.94
CA SER A 304 11.40 4.65 5.79
C SER A 304 10.16 4.19 5.02
N LEU A 305 9.26 5.14 4.73
CA LEU A 305 7.98 4.85 4.10
C LEU A 305 7.88 5.53 2.74
N ASN A 306 7.34 4.79 1.78
CA ASN A 306 6.84 5.30 0.53
C ASN A 306 5.36 5.67 0.67
N VAL A 307 4.95 6.68 -0.08
CA VAL A 307 3.59 7.18 -0.08
C VAL A 307 3.13 7.36 -1.52
N VAL A 308 1.96 6.84 -1.83
CA VAL A 308 1.22 7.19 -3.04
C VAL A 308 0.00 7.99 -2.66
N LEU A 309 -0.22 9.12 -3.32
CA LEU A 309 -1.49 9.86 -3.26
C LEU A 309 -2.25 9.61 -4.56
N PHE A 310 -3.50 9.20 -4.41
CA PHE A 310 -4.40 8.93 -5.52
C PHE A 310 -4.76 10.18 -6.30
N HIS A 311 -5.38 9.98 -7.46
CA HIS A 311 -5.63 11.04 -8.42
C HIS A 311 -6.27 12.30 -7.81
N LYS A 312 -7.31 12.14 -6.99
CA LYS A 312 -8.02 13.25 -6.34
C LYS A 312 -7.18 14.06 -5.36
N ALA A 313 -6.08 13.49 -4.84
CA ALA A 313 -5.20 14.09 -3.83
C ALA A 313 -3.78 14.37 -4.36
N ALA A 314 -3.54 14.16 -5.65
CA ALA A 314 -2.20 14.27 -6.25
C ALA A 314 -1.87 15.67 -6.81
N ARG A 315 -2.80 16.64 -6.73
CA ARG A 315 -2.60 17.99 -7.30
C ARG A 315 -1.62 18.81 -6.45
N VAL A 316 -0.60 19.34 -7.12
CA VAL A 316 0.37 20.29 -6.56
C VAL A 316 -0.08 21.71 -6.90
N GLU A 317 0.07 22.63 -5.96
CA GLU A 317 -0.18 24.05 -6.15
C GLU A 317 0.76 24.58 -7.24
N ALA A 318 0.18 25.21 -8.25
CA ALA A 318 0.99 25.88 -9.26
C ALA A 318 1.69 27.09 -8.62
N MET A 319 2.95 27.33 -8.99
CA MET A 319 3.64 28.55 -8.63
C MET A 319 2.91 29.76 -9.22
N ASP A 320 2.69 30.78 -8.39
CA ASP A 320 2.17 32.07 -8.84
C ASP A 320 3.32 32.87 -9.45
N ILE A 321 3.36 32.90 -10.78
CA ILE A 321 4.39 33.59 -11.56
C ILE A 321 3.68 34.67 -12.38
N PRO A 322 4.04 35.96 -12.21
CA PRO A 322 3.41 37.03 -12.97
C PRO A 322 3.49 36.83 -14.49
N GLU A 323 2.44 37.24 -15.20
CA GLU A 323 2.40 37.11 -16.65
C GLU A 323 3.48 37.97 -17.32
N GLY A 324 4.33 37.33 -18.12
CA GLY A 324 5.49 37.98 -18.76
C GLY A 324 6.80 37.87 -17.97
N THR A 325 6.82 37.13 -16.85
CA THR A 325 8.06 36.78 -16.16
C THR A 325 8.87 35.76 -16.95
N GLU A 326 10.18 36.02 -17.10
CA GLU A 326 11.13 35.07 -17.68
C GLU A 326 11.86 34.32 -16.55
N LEU A 327 11.94 32.99 -16.67
CA LEU A 327 12.63 32.12 -15.73
C LEU A 327 13.81 31.45 -16.43
N ASP A 328 15.01 31.61 -15.88
CA ASP A 328 16.21 30.92 -16.35
C ASP A 328 16.94 30.24 -15.20
N ALA A 329 17.46 29.04 -15.45
CA ALA A 329 18.25 28.29 -14.48
C ALA A 329 19.66 28.10 -15.02
N ASP A 330 20.65 28.44 -14.20
CA ASP A 330 22.04 28.27 -14.52
C ASP A 330 22.76 27.27 -13.60
N LYS A 331 23.76 26.61 -14.18
CA LYS A 331 24.66 25.69 -13.49
C LYS A 331 26.06 26.26 -13.65
N SER A 332 26.54 26.89 -12.59
CA SER A 332 27.82 27.59 -12.57
C SER A 332 28.86 26.74 -11.83
N GLN A 333 30.07 26.65 -12.39
CA GLN A 333 31.19 25.95 -11.76
C GLN A 333 31.86 26.86 -10.73
N MET A 334 32.02 26.35 -9.51
CA MET A 334 32.74 27.06 -8.46
C MET A 334 34.24 26.94 -8.68
N SER A 335 34.98 28.01 -8.39
CA SER A 335 36.40 28.10 -8.72
C SER A 335 37.25 27.12 -7.88
N GLY A 336 37.87 26.14 -8.56
CA GLY A 336 39.00 25.36 -8.03
C GLY A 336 38.87 23.85 -8.14
N ASP A 337 37.64 23.32 -8.07
CA ASP A 337 37.36 21.88 -8.13
C ASP A 337 36.45 21.53 -9.32
N GLN A 338 36.77 20.44 -10.04
CA GLN A 338 36.04 20.06 -11.26
C GLN A 338 34.59 19.64 -11.01
N ASP A 339 34.26 19.26 -9.77
CA ASP A 339 32.97 18.65 -9.42
C ASP A 339 32.08 19.55 -8.53
N ASP A 340 32.47 20.79 -8.26
CA ASP A 340 31.72 21.71 -7.40
C ASP A 340 30.89 22.69 -8.24
N PHE A 341 29.56 22.51 -8.22
CA PHE A 341 28.61 23.27 -9.03
C PHE A 341 27.55 23.92 -8.15
N GLU A 342 27.22 25.18 -8.45
CA GLU A 342 26.08 25.89 -7.89
C GLU A 342 24.95 25.98 -8.92
N TYR A 343 23.71 25.77 -8.46
CA TYR A 343 22.50 25.92 -9.28
C TYR A 343 21.76 27.17 -8.84
N THR A 344 21.51 28.09 -9.76
CA THR A 344 20.83 29.37 -9.50
C THR A 344 19.66 29.52 -10.46
N VAL A 345 18.51 30.01 -9.97
CA VAL A 345 17.34 30.32 -10.78
C VAL A 345 17.07 31.82 -10.71
N TRP A 346 16.92 32.46 -11.87
CA TRP A 346 16.61 33.87 -12.01
C TRP A 346 15.14 34.02 -12.42
N GLU A 347 14.47 34.98 -11.78
CA GLU A 347 13.11 35.39 -12.10
C GLU A 347 13.12 36.85 -12.53
N GLU A 348 13.04 37.10 -13.84
CA GLU A 348 13.00 38.45 -14.40
C GLU A 348 11.54 38.88 -14.57
N LEU A 349 11.08 39.74 -13.65
CA LEU A 349 9.72 40.27 -13.67
C LEU A 349 9.53 41.28 -14.81
N PRO A 350 8.34 41.32 -15.44
CA PRO A 350 8.04 42.32 -16.45
C PRO A 350 8.11 43.74 -15.86
N PRO A 351 8.50 44.75 -16.65
CA PRO A 351 8.53 46.14 -16.17
C PRO A 351 7.14 46.58 -15.72
N GLU A 352 7.03 47.20 -14.54
CA GLU A 352 5.77 47.71 -14.01
C GLU A 352 5.10 48.64 -15.03
N LYS A 353 3.93 48.24 -15.57
CA LYS A 353 3.15 49.14 -16.43
C LYS A 353 2.64 50.31 -15.59
N PRO A 354 2.91 51.57 -15.95
CA PRO A 354 2.35 52.70 -15.22
C PRO A 354 0.82 52.66 -15.32
N SER A 355 0.15 52.67 -14.17
CA SER A 355 -1.31 52.66 -14.10
C SER A 355 -1.90 53.84 -14.90
N ARG A 356 -2.50 53.56 -16.06
CA ARG A 356 -3.34 54.54 -16.76
C ARG A 356 -4.75 54.47 -16.18
N LYS A 357 -5.13 55.53 -15.47
CA LYS A 357 -6.54 55.83 -15.19
C LYS A 357 -7.19 56.32 -16.49
N GLY A 358 -8.31 55.69 -16.84
CA GLY A 358 -9.22 56.10 -17.90
C GLY A 358 -8.83 55.57 -19.27
N ASP A 359 -9.63 54.65 -19.81
CA ASP A 359 -10.49 54.92 -20.96
C ASP A 359 -11.41 53.71 -21.16
N GLU A 360 -12.68 53.89 -20.79
CA GLU A 360 -13.77 53.01 -21.18
C GLU A 360 -14.12 53.33 -22.64
N GLU A 361 -13.78 52.46 -23.60
CA GLU A 361 -14.53 52.36 -24.86
C GLU A 361 -14.22 51.06 -25.62
N ASP A 362 -15.29 50.48 -26.18
CA ASP A 362 -15.37 49.39 -27.16
C ASP A 362 -15.04 47.94 -26.75
N ARG A 363 -16.02 47.31 -26.06
CA ARG A 363 -16.17 45.85 -25.96
C ARG A 363 -16.92 45.29 -27.17
N TRP A 364 -16.21 44.86 -28.21
CA TRP A 364 -16.62 43.69 -29.00
C TRP A 364 -16.11 42.42 -28.30
N PRO A 365 -16.84 41.29 -28.28
CA PRO A 365 -16.34 40.06 -27.69
C PRO A 365 -15.17 39.58 -28.54
N ASP A 366 -13.99 39.68 -27.96
CA ASP A 366 -12.72 39.31 -28.57
C ASP A 366 -12.74 37.79 -28.81
N VAL A 367 -13.07 37.39 -30.03
CA VAL A 367 -13.08 35.98 -30.47
C VAL A 367 -11.71 35.33 -30.26
N ALA A 368 -10.62 36.11 -30.24
CA ALA A 368 -9.30 35.61 -29.87
C ALA A 368 -9.22 35.23 -28.38
N LYS A 369 -9.84 35.99 -27.47
CA LYS A 369 -9.96 35.60 -26.05
C LYS A 369 -10.89 34.42 -25.83
N PHE A 370 -11.93 34.27 -26.64
CA PHE A 370 -12.79 33.08 -26.60
C PHE A 370 -12.03 31.83 -27.09
N VAL A 371 -11.28 31.94 -28.20
CA VAL A 371 -10.46 30.84 -28.73
C VAL A 371 -9.24 30.54 -27.85
N GLU A 372 -8.64 31.55 -27.21
CA GLU A 372 -7.64 31.34 -26.16
C GLU A 372 -8.28 30.70 -24.93
N SER A 373 -9.46 31.13 -24.47
CA SER A 373 -10.17 30.49 -23.37
C SER A 373 -10.53 29.02 -23.67
N GLU A 374 -10.87 28.70 -24.93
CA GLU A 374 -11.11 27.32 -25.39
C GLU A 374 -9.82 26.51 -25.49
N ARG A 375 -8.66 27.13 -25.76
CA ARG A 375 -7.35 26.46 -25.70
C ARG A 375 -6.85 26.26 -24.26
N HIS A 376 -7.19 27.16 -23.33
CA HIS A 376 -6.90 27.03 -21.89
C HIS A 376 -7.89 26.11 -21.15
N ALA A 377 -9.04 25.81 -21.74
CA ALA A 377 -10.05 24.91 -21.14
C ALA A 377 -9.56 23.45 -21.00
N TYR A 378 -8.51 23.05 -21.72
CA TYR A 378 -7.95 21.69 -21.66
C TYR A 378 -6.92 21.46 -20.54
N ASP A 379 -6.52 22.50 -19.79
CA ASP A 379 -5.49 22.42 -18.72
C ASP A 379 -6.01 22.86 -17.34
N MET A 380 -7.33 23.06 -17.18
CA MET A 380 -7.89 23.32 -15.86
C MET A 380 -8.05 22.02 -15.09
N ASP A 381 -6.98 21.62 -14.41
CA ASP A 381 -7.08 20.64 -13.33
C ASP A 381 -8.03 21.18 -12.26
N LEU A 382 -9.23 20.60 -12.15
CA LEU A 382 -10.29 21.04 -11.22
C LEU A 382 -10.16 20.40 -9.83
N ARG A 383 -9.18 19.52 -9.61
CA ARG A 383 -8.98 18.85 -8.32
C ARG A 383 -8.64 19.87 -7.25
N GLU A 384 -9.00 19.63 -6.00
CA GLU A 384 -8.49 20.44 -4.91
C GLU A 384 -6.97 20.31 -4.80
N VAL A 385 -6.28 21.41 -4.52
CA VAL A 385 -4.85 21.39 -4.30
C VAL A 385 -4.56 20.71 -2.96
N ALA A 386 -3.73 19.66 -2.99
CA ALA A 386 -3.37 18.89 -1.81
C ALA A 386 -1.93 19.15 -1.34
N LEU A 387 -1.05 19.52 -2.26
CA LEU A 387 0.38 19.65 -2.04
C LEU A 387 0.90 21.04 -2.42
N ARG A 388 1.85 21.56 -1.65
CA ARG A 388 2.62 22.77 -1.98
C ARG A 388 4.10 22.45 -1.96
N ILE A 389 4.80 22.76 -3.04
CA ILE A 389 6.25 22.60 -3.08
C ILE A 389 6.94 23.66 -2.20
N ASP A 390 7.96 23.23 -1.46
CA ASP A 390 8.86 24.11 -0.71
C ASP A 390 10.08 24.43 -1.59
N LEU A 391 10.08 25.61 -2.21
CA LEU A 391 11.12 25.99 -3.19
C LEU A 391 12.53 26.02 -2.59
N GLN A 392 12.67 26.34 -1.29
CA GLN A 392 13.97 26.35 -0.62
C GLN A 392 14.50 24.94 -0.33
N SER A 393 13.64 23.92 -0.43
CA SER A 393 14.02 22.53 -0.21
C SER A 393 14.56 21.84 -1.46
N VAL A 394 14.45 22.47 -2.64
CA VAL A 394 14.87 21.87 -3.91
C VAL A 394 16.38 21.69 -3.90
N LYS A 395 16.84 20.45 -4.07
CA LYS A 395 18.26 20.09 -4.09
C LYS A 395 18.56 19.20 -5.29
N VAL A 396 19.72 19.39 -5.90
CA VAL A 396 20.25 18.52 -6.94
C VAL A 396 21.31 17.61 -6.34
N HIS A 397 21.13 16.31 -6.49
CA HIS A 397 22.04 15.27 -6.03
C HIS A 397 22.75 14.65 -7.23
N ILE A 398 24.08 14.58 -7.20
CA ILE A 398 24.87 13.88 -8.22
C ILE A 398 25.11 12.46 -7.74
N VAL A 399 24.74 11.47 -8.54
CA VAL A 399 24.85 10.06 -8.15
C VAL A 399 26.28 9.56 -8.38
N GLN A 400 27.04 9.42 -7.29
CA GLN A 400 28.45 9.03 -7.36
C GLN A 400 28.66 7.50 -7.41
N SER A 401 27.79 6.72 -6.78
CA SER A 401 27.89 5.26 -6.76
C SER A 401 26.55 4.59 -6.40
N SER A 402 26.42 3.30 -6.72
CA SER A 402 25.29 2.45 -6.35
C SER A 402 25.79 1.16 -5.68
N GLN A 403 25.17 0.74 -4.59
CA GLN A 403 25.51 -0.50 -3.90
C GLN A 403 24.39 -1.54 -4.08
N PHE A 404 24.77 -2.79 -4.34
CA PHE A 404 23.85 -3.91 -4.48
C PHE A 404 24.22 -5.01 -3.50
N GLN A 405 23.24 -5.53 -2.78
CA GLN A 405 23.38 -6.70 -1.93
C GLN A 405 22.85 -7.93 -2.69
N CYS A 406 23.71 -8.94 -2.87
CA CYS A 406 23.41 -10.12 -3.68
C CYS A 406 23.71 -11.41 -2.92
N ASP A 407 22.82 -12.39 -3.01
CA ASP A 407 23.08 -13.75 -2.57
C ASP A 407 23.78 -14.53 -3.68
N VAL A 408 25.08 -14.79 -3.49
CA VAL A 408 25.89 -15.57 -4.46
C VAL A 408 25.58 -17.05 -4.31
N ARG A 409 25.12 -17.69 -5.39
CA ARG A 409 24.84 -19.13 -5.46
C ARG A 409 25.67 -19.78 -6.57
N ASP A 410 26.47 -20.78 -6.22
CA ASP A 410 27.29 -21.50 -7.19
C ASP A 410 26.43 -22.34 -8.15
N VAL A 411 26.70 -22.23 -9.45
CA VAL A 411 26.03 -23.02 -10.49
C VAL A 411 26.85 -24.26 -10.81
N ARG A 412 26.30 -25.44 -10.51
CA ARG A 412 26.89 -26.74 -10.89
C ARG A 412 26.27 -27.22 -12.20
N ARG A 413 27.11 -27.57 -13.17
CA ARG A 413 26.67 -28.12 -14.47
C ARG A 413 27.00 -29.60 -14.55
N TYR A 414 26.00 -30.43 -14.85
CA TYR A 414 26.17 -31.85 -15.10
C TYR A 414 25.87 -32.16 -16.56
N ARG A 415 26.69 -32.99 -17.21
CA ARG A 415 26.48 -33.44 -18.59
C ARG A 415 26.06 -34.91 -18.57
N ARG A 416 24.83 -35.21 -19.01
CA ARG A 416 24.35 -36.57 -19.23
C ARG A 416 24.26 -36.83 -20.74
N LYS A 417 24.76 -37.97 -21.22
CA LYS A 417 24.40 -38.45 -22.57
C LYS A 417 22.95 -38.92 -22.52
N LYS A 418 22.13 -38.46 -23.47
CA LYS A 418 20.78 -39.00 -23.67
C LYS A 418 20.96 -40.44 -24.16
N SER A 419 20.41 -41.44 -23.46
CA SER A 419 20.32 -42.78 -24.03
C SER A 419 19.18 -42.75 -25.05
N ASP A 420 19.45 -43.20 -26.26
CA ASP A 420 18.37 -43.62 -27.16
C ASP A 420 17.83 -44.90 -26.55
N ASN A 421 16.65 -44.80 -25.94
CA ASN A 421 15.85 -45.97 -25.65
C ASN A 421 15.26 -46.41 -27.00
N ASP A 422 16.00 -47.24 -27.73
CA ASP A 422 15.39 -48.12 -28.73
C ASP A 422 14.57 -49.16 -27.97
N PHE A 423 13.28 -48.88 -27.77
CA PHE A 423 12.26 -49.87 -27.44
C PHE A 423 11.46 -50.23 -28.69
#